data_AF-A0A2H0V6T4-F1
#
_entry.id   AF-A0A2H0V6T4-F1
#
_cell.length_a   1.000
_cell.length_b   1.000
_cell.length_c   1.000
_cell.angle_alpha   90.00
_cell.angle_beta   90.00
_cell.angle_gamma   90.00
#
_symmetry.space_group_name_H-M   'P 1'
#
loop_
_entity.id
_entity.type
_entity.pdbx_description
1 polymer ?
#
loop_
_entity_poly.entity_id
_entity_poly.type
_entity_poly.pdbx_seq_one_letter_code
_entity_poly.pdbx_strand_id
1 'polypeptide(L)'
;MRIKVPFHKQKTIYNCGPAALQIIFNYFGISITQTELEKKLETDPDNGTSHKKIIEVAREYGLFCYVNNDSSLKEVYYFLQQRLPAIVNFIEPSNDESHYAVIIGINKQSVLLNDPWNGKNFKIKKKEFDKRWHNEEGTNKRWIIVFAKEDFALGKQYLPK
;
A
#
# COMPACT_ATOMS: atom_id res chain seq x y z
N MET A 1 1.10 17.98 0.88
CA MET A 1 -0.27 17.66 1.32
C MET A 1 -0.30 16.37 2.12
N ARG A 2 -1.37 16.13 2.89
CA ARG A 2 -1.63 14.88 3.61
C ARG A 2 -3.14 14.65 3.71
N ILE A 3 -3.57 13.40 3.64
CA ILE A 3 -4.97 13.00 3.86
C ILE A 3 -5.10 12.21 5.17
N LYS A 4 -6.27 12.24 5.80
CA LYS A 4 -6.53 11.55 7.07
C LYS A 4 -6.88 10.09 6.77
N VAL A 5 -5.98 9.18 7.12
CA VAL A 5 -6.16 7.74 6.92
C VAL A 5 -6.02 7.03 8.28
N PRO A 6 -6.85 6.02 8.58
CA PRO A 6 -6.68 5.15 9.74
C PRO A 6 -5.27 4.54 9.81
N PHE A 7 -4.87 4.08 10.97
CA PHE A 7 -3.58 3.43 11.16
C PHE A 7 -3.78 2.12 11.92
N HIS A 8 -3.07 1.09 11.48
CA HIS A 8 -2.97 -0.20 12.14
C HIS A 8 -1.52 -0.67 12.12
N LYS A 9 -1.03 -1.13 13.27
CA LYS A 9 0.27 -1.81 13.36
C LYS A 9 0.10 -3.26 12.92
N GLN A 10 1.11 -3.85 12.28
CA GLN A 10 1.07 -5.28 11.96
C GLN A 10 1.08 -6.13 13.24
N LYS A 11 0.32 -7.24 13.23
CA LYS A 11 0.23 -8.17 14.38
C LYS A 11 1.45 -9.10 14.51
N THR A 12 2.05 -9.49 13.38
CA THR A 12 3.20 -10.40 13.29
C THR A 12 4.26 -9.78 12.38
N ILE A 13 5.45 -10.38 12.30
CA ILE A 13 6.55 -9.90 11.44
C ILE A 13 6.20 -9.96 9.93
N TYR A 14 5.31 -10.87 9.51
CA TYR A 14 4.93 -11.08 8.10
C TYR A 14 3.58 -10.45 7.71
N ASN A 15 2.89 -9.78 8.65
CA ASN A 15 1.55 -9.21 8.41
C ASN A 15 1.54 -7.79 7.81
N CYS A 16 2.63 -7.32 7.18
CA CYS A 16 2.67 -6.00 6.56
C CYS A 16 1.59 -5.82 5.46
N GLY A 17 1.37 -6.85 4.63
CA GLY A 17 0.31 -6.89 3.62
C GLY A 17 -1.11 -6.79 4.22
N PRO A 18 -1.50 -7.71 5.13
CA PRO A 18 -2.77 -7.64 5.85
C PRO A 18 -2.99 -6.30 6.56
N ALA A 19 -1.96 -5.75 7.22
CA ALA A 19 -2.06 -4.47 7.92
C ALA A 19 -2.26 -3.29 6.97
N ALA A 20 -1.50 -3.23 5.86
CA ALA A 20 -1.66 -2.21 4.84
C ALA A 20 -3.05 -2.25 4.20
N LEU A 21 -3.56 -3.44 3.88
CA LEU A 21 -4.90 -3.59 3.32
C LEU A 21 -6.00 -3.27 4.35
N GLN A 22 -5.80 -3.61 5.63
CA GLN A 22 -6.72 -3.22 6.70
C GLN A 22 -6.82 -1.69 6.86
N ILE A 23 -5.70 -0.98 6.71
CA ILE A 23 -5.67 0.49 6.71
C ILE A 23 -6.54 1.05 5.59
N ILE A 24 -6.39 0.51 4.37
CA ILE A 24 -7.18 0.91 3.20
C ILE A 24 -8.67 0.56 3.38
N PHE A 25 -8.99 -0.64 3.84
CA PHE A 25 -10.38 -1.07 4.01
C PHE A 25 -11.11 -0.17 5.01
N ASN A 26 -10.49 0.12 6.16
CA ASN A 26 -11.06 1.05 7.12
C ASN A 26 -11.19 2.47 6.57
N TYR A 27 -10.28 2.90 5.69
CA TYR A 27 -10.40 4.18 4.99
C TYR A 27 -11.68 4.25 4.13
N PHE A 28 -12.07 3.15 3.51
CA PHE A 28 -13.31 3.02 2.73
C PHE A 28 -14.55 2.62 3.55
N GLY A 29 -14.42 2.51 4.88
CA GLY A 29 -15.51 2.13 5.79
C GLY A 29 -15.78 0.62 5.83
N ILE A 30 -14.86 -0.20 5.35
CA ILE A 30 -14.93 -1.68 5.39
C ILE A 30 -14.20 -2.14 6.64
N SER A 31 -14.93 -2.77 7.57
CA SER A 31 -14.36 -3.31 8.80
C SER A 31 -13.97 -4.78 8.62
N ILE A 32 -12.68 -5.07 8.69
CA ILE A 32 -12.13 -6.42 8.71
C ILE A 32 -10.89 -6.48 9.59
N THR A 33 -10.63 -7.62 10.22
CA THR A 33 -9.43 -7.82 11.04
C THR A 33 -8.24 -8.28 10.21
N GLN A 34 -7.01 -7.99 10.68
CA GLN A 34 -5.80 -8.57 10.07
C GLN A 34 -5.82 -10.10 10.05
N THR A 35 -6.43 -10.75 11.05
CA THR A 35 -6.50 -12.21 11.12
C THR A 35 -7.41 -12.81 10.05
N GLU A 36 -8.50 -12.11 9.69
CA GLU A 36 -9.34 -12.50 8.56
C GLU A 36 -8.66 -12.20 7.23
N LEU A 37 -7.97 -11.06 7.12
CA LEU A 37 -7.21 -10.70 5.92
C LEU A 37 -6.05 -11.64 5.67
N GLU A 38 -5.29 -12.04 6.68
CA GLU A 38 -4.19 -13.00 6.59
C GLU A 38 -4.65 -14.30 5.94
N LYS A 39 -5.80 -14.84 6.36
CA LYS A 39 -6.41 -16.03 5.75
C LYS A 39 -6.81 -15.81 4.29
N LYS A 40 -7.45 -14.67 3.98
CA LYS A 40 -7.93 -14.34 2.63
C LYS A 40 -6.81 -14.03 1.64
N LEU A 41 -5.74 -13.40 2.14
CA LEU A 41 -4.55 -13.04 1.38
C LEU A 41 -3.59 -14.21 1.21
N GLU A 42 -3.85 -15.34 1.87
CA GLU A 42 -2.95 -16.49 1.96
C GLU A 42 -1.56 -16.04 2.43
N THR A 43 -1.55 -15.16 3.43
CA THR A 43 -0.31 -14.63 4.00
C THR A 43 0.37 -15.70 4.85
N ASP A 44 1.65 -15.94 4.60
CA ASP A 44 2.44 -16.92 5.35
C ASP A 44 3.81 -16.35 5.78
N PRO A 45 4.49 -16.96 6.76
CA PRO A 45 5.78 -16.48 7.26
C PRO A 45 6.93 -16.56 6.26
N ASP A 46 6.87 -17.45 5.28
CA ASP A 46 7.96 -17.72 4.34
C ASP A 46 7.89 -16.77 3.13
N ASN A 47 6.67 -16.48 2.63
CA ASN A 47 6.45 -15.69 1.42
C ASN A 47 5.80 -14.32 1.67
N GLY A 48 5.28 -14.06 2.87
CA GLY A 48 4.52 -12.86 3.17
C GLY A 48 3.22 -12.78 2.37
N THR A 49 2.99 -11.68 1.65
CA THR A 49 1.75 -11.45 0.87
C THR A 49 2.05 -11.03 -0.56
N SER A 50 1.45 -11.72 -1.53
CA SER A 50 1.61 -11.36 -2.95
C SER A 50 0.77 -10.15 -3.37
N HIS A 51 1.28 -9.34 -4.32
CA HIS A 51 0.52 -8.24 -4.95
C HIS A 51 -0.81 -8.73 -5.54
N LYS A 52 -0.79 -9.90 -6.17
CA LYS A 52 -1.95 -10.52 -6.81
C LYS A 52 -3.08 -10.76 -5.80
N LYS A 53 -2.77 -11.31 -4.62
CA LYS A 53 -3.77 -11.57 -3.58
C LYS A 53 -4.37 -10.29 -3.01
N ILE A 54 -3.58 -9.21 -2.87
CA ILE A 54 -4.11 -7.89 -2.46
C ILE A 54 -5.14 -7.39 -3.47
N ILE A 55 -4.87 -7.50 -4.78
CA ILE A 55 -5.80 -7.12 -5.85
C ILE A 55 -7.05 -7.98 -5.81
N GLU A 56 -6.91 -9.31 -5.73
CA GLU A 56 -8.03 -10.26 -5.72
C GLU A 56 -8.98 -9.99 -4.54
N VAL A 57 -8.44 -9.89 -3.33
CA VAL A 57 -9.23 -9.64 -2.12
C VAL A 57 -9.88 -8.27 -2.19
N ALA A 58 -9.18 -7.20 -2.57
CA ALA A 58 -9.80 -5.88 -2.65
C ALA A 58 -11.00 -5.82 -3.61
N ARG A 59 -10.92 -6.51 -4.76
CA ARG A 59 -12.01 -6.61 -5.73
C ARG A 59 -13.23 -7.35 -5.18
N GLU A 60 -13.03 -8.37 -4.35
CA GLU A 60 -14.11 -9.11 -3.68
C GLU A 60 -14.87 -8.26 -2.67
N TYR A 61 -14.26 -7.17 -2.18
CA TYR A 61 -14.91 -6.16 -1.33
C TYR A 61 -15.44 -4.95 -2.11
N GLY A 62 -15.59 -5.08 -3.44
CA GLY A 62 -16.19 -4.04 -4.28
C GLY A 62 -15.28 -2.84 -4.57
N LEU A 63 -13.97 -2.96 -4.36
CA LEU A 63 -13.02 -1.90 -4.67
C LEU A 63 -12.44 -2.06 -6.08
N PHE A 64 -12.44 -0.97 -6.84
CA PHE A 64 -11.66 -0.83 -8.07
C PHE A 64 -10.19 -0.70 -7.72
N CYS A 65 -9.32 -1.38 -8.48
CA CYS A 65 -7.88 -1.36 -8.24
C CYS A 65 -7.12 -0.80 -9.44
N TYR A 66 -6.34 0.26 -9.21
CA TYR A 66 -5.34 0.78 -10.13
C TYR A 66 -3.96 0.28 -9.72
N VAL A 67 -3.20 -0.31 -10.65
CA VAL A 67 -1.85 -0.83 -10.36
C VAL A 67 -0.86 -0.28 -11.38
N ASN A 68 0.28 0.21 -10.89
CA ASN A 68 1.39 0.61 -11.73
C ASN A 68 2.70 0.01 -11.19
N ASN A 69 3.45 -0.65 -12.08
CA ASN A 69 4.73 -1.31 -11.80
C ASN A 69 5.94 -0.48 -12.26
N ASP A 70 5.72 0.81 -12.51
CA ASP A 70 6.76 1.81 -12.72
C ASP A 70 6.23 3.22 -12.43
N SER A 71 5.68 3.40 -11.23
CA SER A 71 5.04 4.66 -10.83
C SER A 71 6.03 5.81 -10.61
N SER A 72 5.52 6.99 -10.29
CA SER A 72 6.30 8.14 -9.86
C SER A 72 5.66 8.84 -8.66
N LEU A 73 6.45 9.59 -7.90
CA LEU A 73 5.91 10.42 -6.83
C LEU A 73 4.92 11.49 -7.31
N LYS A 74 4.95 11.85 -8.61
CA LYS A 74 3.96 12.75 -9.22
C LYS A 74 2.60 12.05 -9.36
N GLU A 75 2.59 10.79 -9.79
CA GLU A 75 1.37 9.98 -9.90
C GLU A 75 0.77 9.72 -8.51
N VAL A 76 1.60 9.35 -7.52
CA VAL A 76 1.14 9.20 -6.14
C VAL A 76 0.54 10.52 -5.62
N TYR A 77 1.18 11.66 -5.91
CA TYR A 77 0.65 12.97 -5.52
C TYR A 77 -0.72 13.24 -6.14
N TYR A 78 -0.91 12.90 -7.42
CA TYR A 78 -2.19 13.03 -8.13
C TYR A 78 -3.32 12.22 -7.48
N PHE A 79 -3.05 10.97 -7.07
CA PHE A 79 -4.04 10.17 -6.33
C PHE A 79 -4.36 10.76 -4.95
N LEU A 80 -3.35 11.26 -4.24
CA LEU A 80 -3.57 11.93 -2.95
C LEU A 80 -4.43 13.19 -3.08
N GLN A 81 -4.34 13.93 -4.20
CA GLN A 81 -5.22 15.07 -4.50
C GLN A 81 -6.69 14.68 -4.60
N GLN A 82 -6.96 13.45 -5.06
CA GLN A 82 -8.29 12.86 -5.13
C GLN A 82 -8.73 12.18 -3.82
N ARG A 83 -7.95 12.34 -2.74
CA ARG A 83 -8.17 11.66 -1.45
C ARG A 83 -8.01 10.14 -1.53
N LEU A 84 -7.11 9.65 -2.38
CA LEU A 84 -6.87 8.22 -2.53
C LEU A 84 -5.46 7.88 -2.04
N PRO A 85 -5.32 7.20 -0.88
CA PRO A 85 -4.04 6.70 -0.44
C PRO A 85 -3.55 5.54 -1.33
N ALA A 86 -2.24 5.34 -1.38
CA ALA A 86 -1.62 4.28 -2.17
C ALA A 86 -0.91 3.28 -1.26
N ILE A 87 -1.11 1.98 -1.46
CA ILE A 87 -0.19 0.98 -0.90
C ILE A 87 1.04 0.92 -1.83
N VAL A 88 2.22 0.84 -1.23
CA VAL A 88 3.50 0.66 -1.93
C VAL A 88 4.21 -0.57 -1.40
N ASN A 89 5.08 -1.13 -2.24
CA ASN A 89 6.05 -2.13 -1.84
C ASN A 89 7.46 -1.57 -2.02
N PHE A 90 8.24 -1.56 -0.94
CA PHE A 90 9.57 -0.93 -0.89
C PHE A 90 10.45 -1.67 0.12
N ILE A 91 11.77 -1.46 0.04
CA ILE A 91 12.75 -2.00 0.97
C ILE A 91 12.74 -1.20 2.28
N GLU A 92 12.35 -1.85 3.38
CA GLU A 92 12.23 -1.26 4.71
C GLU A 92 13.59 -0.78 5.25
N PRO A 93 13.74 0.50 5.65
CA PRO A 93 15.01 1.07 6.11
C PRO A 93 15.69 0.37 7.28
N SER A 94 14.94 -0.31 8.14
CA SER A 94 15.49 -0.89 9.38
C SER A 94 16.10 -2.28 9.24
N ASN A 95 15.63 -3.09 8.29
CA ASN A 95 16.07 -4.48 8.10
C ASN A 95 16.37 -4.84 6.63
N ASP A 96 16.17 -3.89 5.70
CA ASP A 96 16.38 -4.08 4.26
C ASP A 96 15.55 -5.22 3.63
N GLU A 97 14.36 -5.51 4.20
CA GLU A 97 13.40 -6.48 3.68
C GLU A 97 12.28 -5.82 2.86
N SER A 98 11.68 -6.58 1.95
CA SER A 98 10.51 -6.16 1.17
C SER A 98 9.30 -5.92 2.09
N HIS A 99 8.71 -4.72 2.02
CA HIS A 99 7.69 -4.29 2.96
C HIS A 99 6.53 -3.57 2.29
N TYR A 100 5.33 -3.67 2.88
CA TYR A 100 4.15 -2.90 2.46
C TYR A 100 3.85 -1.77 3.44
N ALA A 101 3.60 -0.58 2.89
CA ALA A 101 3.13 0.57 3.66
C ALA A 101 2.14 1.41 2.85
N VAL A 102 1.43 2.31 3.53
CA VAL A 102 0.41 3.17 2.90
C VAL A 102 0.91 4.60 2.81
N ILE A 103 1.12 5.14 1.61
CA ILE A 103 1.40 6.56 1.42
C ILE A 103 0.13 7.36 1.69
N ILE A 104 0.24 8.31 2.62
CA ILE A 104 -0.86 9.19 3.05
C ILE A 104 -0.58 10.67 2.78
N GLY A 105 0.63 11.00 2.32
CA GLY A 105 1.04 12.37 2.09
C GLY A 105 2.40 12.50 1.44
N ILE A 106 2.60 13.63 0.77
CA ILE A 106 3.90 14.03 0.20
C ILE A 106 4.08 15.51 0.50
N ASN A 107 5.24 15.90 1.02
CA ASN A 107 5.64 17.30 1.19
C ASN A 107 6.83 17.63 0.26
N LYS A 108 7.46 18.80 0.42
CA LYS A 108 8.58 19.20 -0.45
C LYS A 108 9.73 18.18 -0.42
N GLN A 109 10.06 17.63 0.75
CA GLN A 109 11.27 16.84 0.99
C GLN A 109 11.00 15.36 1.26
N SER A 110 9.79 14.98 1.69
CA SER A 110 9.50 13.65 2.21
C SER A 110 8.18 13.06 1.69
N VAL A 111 8.14 11.74 1.70
CA VAL A 111 6.93 10.92 1.63
C VAL A 111 6.51 10.60 3.07
N LEU A 112 5.20 10.60 3.33
CA LEU A 112 4.58 10.29 4.61
C LEU A 112 3.79 8.99 4.48
N LEU A 113 4.08 8.04 5.35
CA LEU A 113 3.53 6.70 5.34
C LEU A 113 2.76 6.44 6.63
N ASN A 114 1.63 5.74 6.53
CA ASN A 114 1.18 4.89 7.62
C ASN A 114 1.84 3.53 7.39
N ASP A 115 2.89 3.29 8.16
CA ASP A 115 3.77 2.14 8.00
C ASP A 115 3.45 1.12 9.10
N PRO A 116 3.01 -0.11 8.75
CA PRO A 116 2.71 -1.14 9.73
C PRO A 116 3.87 -1.49 10.69
N TRP A 117 5.12 -1.25 10.27
CA TRP A 117 6.35 -1.47 11.03
C TRP A 117 6.78 -0.21 11.79
N ASN A 118 7.00 0.90 11.06
CA ASN A 118 7.55 2.14 11.63
C ASN A 118 6.51 3.05 12.33
N GLY A 119 5.22 2.78 12.11
CA GLY A 119 4.13 3.50 12.76
C GLY A 119 3.46 4.58 11.90
N LYS A 120 2.58 5.33 12.56
CA LYS A 120 1.73 6.35 11.93
C LYS A 120 2.53 7.60 11.54
N ASN A 121 2.31 8.11 10.34
CA ASN A 121 3.03 9.26 9.78
C ASN A 121 4.56 9.08 9.72
N PHE A 122 5.04 7.84 9.55
CA PHE A 122 6.45 7.60 9.27
C PHE A 122 6.90 8.45 8.08
N LYS A 123 8.10 9.02 8.18
CA LYS A 123 8.58 10.05 7.26
C LYS A 123 9.91 9.64 6.67
N ILE A 124 9.95 9.51 5.35
CA ILE A 124 11.15 9.14 4.60
C ILE A 124 11.46 10.22 3.56
N LYS A 125 12.73 10.57 3.40
CA LYS A 125 13.16 11.55 2.37
C LYS A 125 12.83 11.01 1.00
N LYS A 126 12.34 11.85 0.07
CA LYS A 126 11.96 11.41 -1.29
C LYS A 126 13.07 10.66 -2.02
N LYS A 127 14.30 11.17 -1.95
CA LYS A 127 15.47 10.55 -2.57
C LYS A 127 15.78 9.17 -1.98
N GLU A 128 15.53 8.99 -0.69
CA GLU A 128 15.74 7.70 -0.03
C GLU A 128 14.63 6.72 -0.37
N PHE A 129 13.38 7.17 -0.32
CA PHE A 129 12.24 6.37 -0.74
C PHE A 129 12.39 5.88 -2.18
N ASP A 130 12.72 6.76 -3.13
CA ASP A 130 12.88 6.42 -4.54
C ASP A 130 13.95 5.33 -4.77
N LYS A 131 15.07 5.38 -4.02
CA LYS A 131 16.10 4.34 -4.06
C LYS A 131 15.60 2.99 -3.54
N ARG A 132 14.75 3.01 -2.51
CA ARG A 132 14.21 1.83 -1.84
C ARG A 132 12.93 1.31 -2.47
N TRP A 133 12.38 2.00 -3.46
CA TRP A 133 11.07 1.68 -4.02
C TRP A 133 11.14 0.53 -5.02
N HIS A 134 11.46 -0.65 -4.50
CA HIS A 134 11.46 -1.92 -5.21
C HIS A 134 11.28 -3.08 -4.22
N ASN A 135 10.97 -4.28 -4.74
CA ASN A 135 11.06 -5.52 -3.96
C ASN A 135 12.51 -6.00 -3.84
N GLU A 136 12.76 -7.02 -3.01
CA GLU A 136 14.10 -7.59 -2.78
C GLU A 136 14.83 -8.00 -4.06
N GLU A 137 14.12 -8.60 -5.01
CA GLU A 137 14.66 -9.03 -6.31
C GLU A 137 14.98 -7.85 -7.26
N GLY A 138 14.48 -6.65 -6.96
CA GLY A 138 14.60 -5.48 -7.84
C GLY A 138 13.79 -5.58 -9.15
N THR A 139 12.90 -6.57 -9.27
CA THR A 139 12.08 -6.86 -10.44
C THR A 139 10.80 -6.01 -10.48
N ASN A 140 10.22 -5.69 -9.31
CA ASN A 140 9.06 -4.83 -9.17
C ASN A 140 9.51 -3.46 -8.65
N LYS A 141 9.84 -2.55 -9.58
CA LYS A 141 10.25 -1.18 -9.24
C LYS A 141 9.04 -0.26 -9.17
N ARG A 142 9.06 0.68 -8.24
CA ARG A 142 8.07 1.75 -8.11
C ARG A 142 6.62 1.24 -8.15
N TRP A 143 6.38 0.10 -7.51
CA TRP A 143 5.08 -0.54 -7.46
C TRP A 143 4.12 0.25 -6.58
N ILE A 144 2.91 0.47 -7.08
CA ILE A 144 1.76 0.97 -6.30
C ILE A 144 0.50 0.19 -6.61
N ILE A 145 -0.39 0.20 -5.62
CA ILE A 145 -1.82 -0.02 -5.83
C ILE A 145 -2.64 1.08 -5.16
N VAL A 146 -3.64 1.56 -5.88
CA VAL A 146 -4.63 2.54 -5.42
C VAL A 146 -6.02 1.95 -5.58
N PHE A 147 -6.91 2.29 -4.65
CA PHE A 147 -8.27 1.73 -4.59
C PHE A 147 -9.32 2.83 -4.66
N ALA A 148 -10.50 2.56 -5.23
CA ALA A 148 -11.68 3.42 -5.10
C ALA A 148 -12.99 2.62 -5.09
N LYS A 149 -14.07 3.31 -4.72
CA LYS A 149 -15.45 2.81 -4.80
C LYS A 149 -16.08 2.98 -6.18
N GLU A 150 -15.49 3.81 -7.02
CA GLU A 150 -15.95 4.13 -8.37
C GLU A 150 -14.81 3.93 -9.34
N ASP A 151 -15.15 3.77 -10.62
CA ASP A 151 -14.18 3.54 -11.66
C ASP A 151 -13.23 4.74 -11.85
N PHE A 152 -11.96 4.43 -12.10
CA PHE A 152 -10.97 5.42 -12.48
C PHE A 152 -11.00 5.54 -14.00
N ALA A 153 -10.88 6.72 -14.58
CA ALA A 153 -10.71 6.82 -16.04
C ALA A 153 -9.22 6.81 -16.45
N LEU A 154 -8.36 6.00 -15.82
CA LEU A 154 -6.90 6.06 -15.97
C LEU A 154 -6.16 4.70 -15.85
N GLY A 155 -5.26 4.41 -16.80
CA GLY A 155 -4.23 3.34 -16.81
C GLY A 155 -4.71 1.89 -16.65
N LYS A 156 -3.84 0.97 -16.17
CA LYS A 156 -4.15 -0.46 -16.04
C LYS A 156 -5.03 -0.71 -14.81
N GLN A 157 -6.21 -1.26 -15.04
CA GLN A 157 -7.26 -1.40 -14.04
C GLN A 157 -7.73 -2.83 -13.87
N TYR A 158 -8.18 -3.12 -12.66
CA TYR A 158 -8.90 -4.34 -12.34
C TYR A 158 -10.26 -3.96 -11.74
N LEU A 159 -11.33 -4.29 -12.47
CA LEU A 159 -12.72 -3.99 -12.10
C LEU A 159 -13.17 -4.91 -10.96
N PRO A 160 -14.05 -4.47 -10.03
CA PRO A 160 -14.66 -5.34 -9.02
C PRO A 160 -15.21 -6.64 -9.64
N LYS A 161 -15.19 -7.73 -8.84
CA LYS A 161 -15.75 -9.02 -9.28
C LYS A 161 -17.27 -9.03 -9.12
#